data_AF-A0AAJ0IH70-F1
#
_entry.id   AF-A0AAJ0IH70-F1
#
_cell.length_a   1.000
_cell.length_b   1.000
_cell.length_c   1.000
_cell.angle_alpha   90.00
_cell.angle_beta   90.00
_cell.angle_gamma   90.00
#
_symmetry.space_group_name_H-M   'P 1'
#
loop_
_entity.id
_entity.type
_entity.pdbx_description
1 polymer ?
#
loop_
_entity_poly.entity_id
_entity_poly.type
_entity_poly.pdbx_seq_one_letter_code
_entity_poly.pdbx_strand_id
1 'polypeptide(L)' 'ESEGCLYKAGNETDLQRHLYTWHPVCSQENDIANWNMKCDFPDCEYKGRNDDLWRHKEAVGHHRK' A
#
# COMPACT_ATOMS: atom_id res chain seq x y z
N GLU A 1 2.94 -17.22 -10.71
CA GLU A 1 4.16 -17.33 -9.89
C GLU A 1 5.19 -16.36 -10.45
N SER A 2 5.70 -15.43 -9.66
CA SER A 2 6.84 -14.59 -10.06
C SER A 2 8.12 -15.40 -9.87
N GLU A 3 8.57 -16.06 -10.94
CA GLU A 3 9.76 -16.92 -10.94
C GLU A 3 10.97 -16.20 -10.28
N GLY A 4 11.51 -16.79 -9.21
CA GLY A 4 12.71 -16.30 -8.53
C GLY A 4 12.51 -15.38 -7.32
N CYS A 5 11.27 -15.05 -6.92
CA CYS A 5 11.05 -14.30 -5.69
C CYS A 5 11.14 -15.19 -4.44
N LEU A 6 12.12 -14.93 -3.56
CA LEU A 6 12.33 -15.65 -2.30
C LEU A 6 11.66 -14.95 -1.09
N TYR A 7 10.88 -13.90 -1.33
CA TYR A 7 10.22 -13.17 -0.25
C TYR A 7 9.19 -14.06 0.45
N LYS A 8 9.35 -14.23 1.75
CA LYS A 8 8.40 -14.94 2.62
C LYS A 8 7.79 -13.96 3.59
N ALA A 9 6.48 -13.83 3.53
CA ALA A 9 5.71 -13.04 4.48
C ALA A 9 5.16 -13.93 5.59
N GLY A 10 5.07 -13.40 6.81
CA GLY A 10 4.40 -14.09 7.93
C GLY A 10 2.87 -14.01 7.88
N ASN A 11 2.31 -13.12 7.04
CA ASN A 11 0.88 -12.97 6.83
C ASN A 11 0.58 -12.65 5.36
N GLU A 12 -0.66 -12.92 4.95
CA GLU A 12 -1.13 -12.73 3.57
C GLU A 12 -1.07 -11.26 3.13
N THR A 13 -1.36 -10.33 4.04
CA THR A 13 -1.34 -8.88 3.77
C THR A 13 0.06 -8.39 3.38
N ASP A 14 1.10 -8.86 4.06
CA ASP A 14 2.49 -8.54 3.75
C ASP A 14 2.94 -9.16 2.42
N LEU A 15 2.44 -10.35 2.08
CA LEU A 15 2.70 -10.99 0.79
C LEU A 15 2.01 -10.21 -0.34
N GLN A 16 0.74 -9.89 -0.19
CA GLN A 16 -0.02 -9.08 -1.15
C GLN A 16 0.64 -7.72 -1.39
N ARG A 17 1.11 -7.05 -0.32
CA ARG A 17 1.90 -5.81 -0.42
C ARG A 17 3.15 -6.00 -1.27
N HIS A 18 3.92 -7.05 -0.98
CA HIS A 18 5.14 -7.32 -1.72
C HIS A 18 4.83 -7.58 -3.20
N LEU A 19 3.81 -8.38 -3.50
CA LEU A 19 3.37 -8.67 -4.87
C LEU A 19 2.92 -7.39 -5.58
N TYR A 20 2.13 -6.52 -4.93
CA TYR A 20 1.70 -5.25 -5.49
C TYR A 20 2.88 -4.33 -5.85
N THR A 21 3.86 -4.19 -4.94
CA THR A 21 4.99 -3.27 -5.13
C THR A 21 6.04 -3.79 -6.11
N TRP A 22 6.36 -5.09 -6.07
CA TRP A 22 7.49 -5.66 -6.79
C TRP A 22 7.09 -6.54 -7.97
N HIS A 23 5.84 -7.00 -8.02
CA HIS A 23 5.31 -7.88 -9.05
C HIS A 23 3.98 -7.36 -9.60
N PRO A 24 3.95 -6.18 -10.24
CA PRO A 24 2.71 -5.52 -10.68
C PRO A 24 1.88 -6.38 -11.63
N VAL A 25 2.52 -7.22 -12.46
CA VAL A 25 1.84 -8.19 -13.33
C VAL A 25 1.06 -9.22 -12.50
N CYS A 26 1.73 -9.88 -11.54
CA CYS A 26 1.08 -10.84 -10.66
C CYS A 26 -0.01 -10.20 -9.80
N SER A 27 0.22 -8.96 -9.35
CA SER A 27 -0.79 -8.19 -8.62
C SER A 27 -2.05 -7.95 -9.43
N GLN A 28 -1.91 -7.64 -10.72
CA GLN A 28 -3.03 -7.37 -11.61
C GLN A 28 -3.77 -8.66 -11.99
N GLU A 29 -3.06 -9.77 -12.19
CA GLU A 29 -3.67 -11.08 -12.46
C GLU A 29 -4.44 -11.65 -11.26
N ASN A 30 -4.01 -11.33 -10.04
CA ASN A 30 -4.62 -11.83 -8.80
C ASN A 30 -5.60 -10.83 -8.17
N ASP A 31 -5.99 -9.78 -8.91
CA ASP A 31 -6.85 -8.69 -8.44
C ASP A 31 -6.47 -8.18 -7.03
N ILE A 32 -5.15 -8.10 -6.77
CA ILE A 32 -4.65 -7.62 -5.49
C ILE A 32 -4.98 -6.13 -5.43
N ALA A 33 -6.02 -5.81 -4.65
CA ALA A 33 -6.56 -4.47 -4.52
C ALA A 33 -5.43 -3.47 -4.26
N ASN A 34 -5.45 -2.34 -4.96
CA ASN A 34 -4.52 -1.26 -4.68
C ASN A 34 -4.91 -0.60 -3.34
N TRP A 35 -4.11 -0.83 -2.30
CA TRP A 35 -4.33 -0.23 -0.98
C TRP A 35 -3.93 1.27 -0.95
N ASN A 36 -3.54 1.88 -2.09
CA ASN A 36 -3.20 3.30 -2.16
C ASN A 36 -4.44 4.18 -2.10
N MET A 37 -4.78 4.57 -0.87
CA MET A 37 -5.75 5.62 -0.60
C MET A 37 -5.06 6.99 -0.65
N LYS A 38 -5.80 8.01 -1.10
CA LYS A 38 -5.31 9.39 -1.06
C LYS A 38 -5.54 9.97 0.33
N CYS A 39 -4.65 10.85 0.78
CA CYS A 39 -4.91 11.68 1.96
C CYS A 39 -6.18 12.53 1.72
N ASP A 40 -7.10 12.50 2.68
CA ASP A 40 -8.38 13.23 2.63
C ASP A 40 -8.23 14.74 2.86
N PHE A 41 -7.02 15.21 3.19
CA PHE A 41 -6.76 16.62 3.49
C PHE A 41 -6.70 17.45 2.20
N PRO A 42 -7.35 18.63 2.15
CA PRO A 42 -7.32 19.49 0.97
C PRO A 42 -5.89 19.90 0.65
N ASP A 43 -5.55 19.95 -0.64
CA ASP A 43 -4.21 20.26 -1.14
C ASP A 43 -3.11 19.22 -0.83
N CYS A 44 -3.47 18.07 -0.24
CA CYS A 44 -2.54 16.98 -0.03
C CYS A 44 -2.56 15.97 -1.19
N GLU A 45 -1.42 15.82 -1.88
CA GLU A 45 -1.26 14.85 -2.98
C GLU A 45 -0.76 13.47 -2.51
N TYR A 46 -0.49 13.32 -1.21
CA TYR A 46 0.04 12.07 -0.66
C TYR A 46 -0.96 10.92 -0.87
N LYS A 47 -0.44 9.80 -1.39
CA LYS A 47 -1.16 8.54 -1.59
C LYS A 47 -0.35 7.43 -0.95
N GLY A 48 -1.01 6.58 -0.19
CA GLY A 48 -0.38 5.46 0.51
C GLY A 48 -1.41 4.53 1.11
N ARG A 49 -0.93 3.49 1.80
CA ARG A 49 -1.82 2.56 2.51
C ARG A 49 -2.49 3.22 3.70
N ASN A 50 -3.49 2.57 4.28
CA ASN A 50 -4.16 3.11 5.47
C ASN A 50 -3.18 3.40 6.62
N ASP A 51 -2.28 2.46 6.92
CA ASP A 51 -1.22 2.67 7.93
C ASP A 51 -0.30 3.84 7.57
N ASP A 52 0.12 3.92 6.32
CA ASP A 52 1.00 5.01 5.85
C ASP A 52 0.27 6.35 5.86
N LEU A 53 -1.03 6.37 5.53
CA LEU A 53 -1.89 7.54 5.61
C LEU A 53 -2.10 8.00 7.05
N TRP A 54 -2.30 7.07 7.99
CA TRP A 54 -2.40 7.39 9.41
C TRP A 54 -1.10 8.04 9.89
N ARG A 55 0.05 7.41 9.60
CA ARG A 55 1.37 7.97 9.96
C ARG A 55 1.65 9.30 9.27
N HIS A 56 1.28 9.44 8.01
CA HIS A 56 1.36 10.70 7.26
C HIS A 56 0.55 11.79 7.97
N LYS A 57 -0.72 11.51 8.28
CA LYS A 57 -1.60 12.48 8.96
C LYS A 57 -1.03 12.92 10.31
N GLU A 58 -0.47 12.01 11.09
CA GLU A 58 0.21 12.33 12.35
C GLU A 58 1.47 13.17 12.12
N ALA A 59 2.28 12.82 11.12
CA ALA A 59 3.56 13.49 10.84
C ALA A 59 3.39 14.92 10.29
N VAL A 60 2.37 15.16 9.45
CA VAL A 60 2.10 16.48 8.86
C VAL A 60 0.96 17.23 9.55
N GLY A 61 0.38 16.67 10.61
CA GLY A 61 -0.73 17.28 11.34
C GLY A 61 -2.03 17.37 10.55
N HIS A 62 -2.24 16.54 9.53
CA HIS A 62 -3.47 16.45 8.73
C HIS A 62 -4.58 15.70 9.49
N HIS A 63 -4.87 16.13 10.72
CA HIS A 63 -5.97 15.60 11.50
C HIS A 63 -7.29 16.13 10.96
N ARG A 64 -8.27 15.22 10.78
CA ARG A 64 -9.64 15.63 10.43
C ARG A 64 -10.20 16.39 11.64
N LYS A 65 -10.61 17.64 11.42
CA LYS A 65 -11.24 18.48 12.44
C LYS A 65 -12.65 17.97 12.77
#